data_AF-A0A2V3UFE8-F1
#
_entry.id   AF-A0A2V3UFE8-F1
#
_cell.length_a   1.000
_cell.length_b   1.000
_cell.length_c   1.000
_cell.angle_alpha   90.00
_cell.angle_beta   90.00
_cell.angle_gamma   90.00
#
_symmetry.space_group_name_H-M   'P 1'
#
loop_
_entity.id
_entity.type
_entity.pdbx_description
1 polymer ?
#
loop_
_entity_poly.entity_id
_entity_poly.type
_entity_poly.pdbx_seq_one_letter_code
_entity_poly.pdbx_strand_id
1 'polypeptide(L)' 'MDQDAVNEPAYLDGRRAAERSEGPEHNPHPTGSDAHRLWQDGHASVTAPDAVADDIGDFA' A
#
# COMPACT_ATOMS: atom_id res chain seq x y z
N MET A 1 -10.46 1.78 -4.20
CA MET A 1 -9.73 0.52 -4.44
C MET A 1 -10.69 -0.65 -4.57
N ASP A 2 -10.45 -1.56 -5.52
CA ASP A 2 -11.14 -2.85 -5.59
C ASP A 2 -10.85 -3.68 -4.33
N GLN A 3 -11.87 -4.34 -3.77
CA GLN A 3 -11.72 -5.19 -2.58
C GLN A 3 -10.73 -6.35 -2.78
N ASP A 4 -10.45 -6.74 -4.01
CA ASP A 4 -9.47 -7.77 -4.33
C ASP A 4 -8.03 -7.25 -4.14
N ALA A 5 -7.77 -5.96 -4.42
CA ALA A 5 -6.44 -5.35 -4.30
C ALA A 5 -5.95 -5.29 -2.85
N VAL A 6 -6.85 -5.07 -1.88
CA VAL A 6 -6.49 -5.02 -0.45
C VAL A 6 -6.27 -6.39 0.20
N ASN A 7 -6.62 -7.47 -0.51
CA ASN A 7 -6.37 -8.85 -0.10
C ASN A 7 -5.14 -9.46 -0.79
N GLU A 8 -4.53 -8.75 -1.73
CA GLU A 8 -3.32 -9.20 -2.42
C GLU A 8 -2.16 -9.37 -1.42
N PRO A 9 -1.32 -10.42 -1.57
CA PRO A 9 -0.19 -10.66 -0.68
C PRO A 9 0.76 -9.46 -0.58
N ALA A 10 1.01 -8.77 -1.70
CA ALA A 10 1.91 -7.62 -1.76
C ALA A 10 1.38 -6.44 -0.93
N TYR A 11 0.06 -6.17 -0.99
CA TYR A 11 -0.59 -5.14 -0.18
C TYR A 11 -0.49 -5.44 1.31
N LEU A 12 -0.82 -6.68 1.71
CA LEU A 12 -0.74 -7.09 3.11
C LEU A 12 0.68 -7.06 3.66
N ASP A 13 1.67 -7.37 2.81
CA ASP A 13 3.07 -7.29 3.18
C ASP A 13 3.53 -5.84 3.41
N GLY A 14 3.16 -4.92 2.51
CA GLY A 14 3.39 -3.49 2.67
C GLY A 14 2.77 -2.92 3.95
N ARG A 15 1.53 -3.33 4.27
CA ARG A 15 0.87 -2.96 5.51
C ARG A 15 1.63 -3.42 6.75
N ARG A 16 2.09 -4.67 6.76
CA ARG A 16 2.90 -5.23 7.87
C ARG A 16 4.26 -4.56 8.01
N ALA A 17 4.91 -4.21 6.90
CA ALA A 17 6.17 -3.46 6.92
C ALA A 17 5.97 -2.08 7.57
N ALA A 18 4.90 -1.38 7.20
CA ALA A 18 4.53 -0.12 7.85
C ALA A 18 4.20 -0.27 9.34
N GLU A 19 3.46 -1.31 9.74
CA GLU A 19 3.20 -1.64 11.15
C GLU A 19 4.49 -1.88 11.95
N ARG A 20 5.56 -2.33 11.29
CA ARG A 20 6.91 -2.51 11.86
C ARG A 20 7.79 -1.24 11.79
N SER A 21 7.27 -0.13 11.27
CA SER A 21 8.01 1.10 11.01
C SER A 21 9.17 0.92 10.01
N GLU A 22 9.08 -0.06 9.11
CA GLU A 22 10.00 -0.18 7.98
C GLU A 22 9.68 0.91 6.95
N GLY A 23 10.70 1.51 6.31
CA GLY A 23 10.53 2.53 5.26
C GLY A 23 10.14 1.93 3.90
N PRO A 24 9.57 2.74 2.98
CA PRO A 24 9.16 2.28 1.65
C PRO A 24 10.32 1.80 0.76
N GLU A 25 11.56 2.17 1.08
CA GLU A 25 12.79 1.66 0.45
C GLU A 25 13.02 0.16 0.67
N HIS A 26 12.31 -0.46 1.62
CA HIS A 26 12.39 -1.91 1.89
C HIS A 26 11.42 -2.74 1.05
N ASN A 27 10.67 -2.12 0.14
CA ASN A 27 9.80 -2.84 -0.80
C ASN A 27 10.64 -3.84 -1.63
N PRO A 28 10.40 -5.16 -1.51
CA PRO A 28 11.20 -6.18 -2.20
C PRO A 28 10.81 -6.32 -3.69
N HIS A 29 9.73 -5.68 -4.12
CA HIS A 29 9.20 -5.82 -5.48
C HIS A 29 9.89 -4.82 -6.43
N PRO A 30 10.12 -5.22 -7.70
CA PRO A 30 10.75 -4.36 -8.68
C PRO A 30 9.90 -3.11 -8.96
N THR A 31 10.54 -1.95 -8.96
CA THR A 31 9.89 -0.66 -9.26
C THR A 31 9.15 -0.70 -10.59
N GLY A 32 7.90 -0.22 -10.59
CA GLY A 32 7.02 -0.23 -11.76
C GLY A 32 6.20 -1.51 -11.95
N SER A 33 6.38 -2.54 -11.11
CA SER A 33 5.49 -3.71 -11.10
C SER A 33 4.20 -3.44 -10.31
N ASP A 34 3.14 -4.19 -10.63
CA ASP A 34 1.87 -4.11 -9.87
C ASP A 34 2.07 -4.46 -8.39
N ALA A 35 2.89 -5.47 -8.10
CA ALA A 35 3.24 -5.85 -6.72
C ALA A 35 3.96 -4.72 -5.97
N HIS A 36 4.82 -3.96 -6.65
CA HIS A 36 5.48 -2.80 -6.05
C HIS A 36 4.47 -1.72 -5.69
N ARG A 37 3.50 -1.44 -6.57
CA ARG A 37 2.43 -0.47 -6.32
C ARG A 37 1.54 -0.92 -5.16
N LEU A 38 1.05 -2.16 -5.19
CA LEU A 38 0.20 -2.73 -4.14
C LEU A 38 0.89 -2.70 -2.77
N TRP A 39 2.18 -3.03 -2.72
CA TRP A 39 2.95 -2.93 -1.49
C TRP A 39 3.04 -1.48 -0.98
N GLN A 40 3.28 -0.50 -1.86
CA GLN A 40 3.29 0.91 -1.46
C GLN A 40 1.92 1.36 -0.94
N ASP A 41 0.84 0.95 -1.59
CA ASP A 41 -0.52 1.27 -1.17
C ASP A 41 -0.83 0.66 0.21
N GLY A 42 -0.42 -0.59 0.43
CA GLY A 42 -0.50 -1.27 1.72
C GLY A 42 0.27 -0.53 2.81
N HIS A 43 1.50 -0.09 2.51
CA HIS A 43 2.34 0.66 3.43
C HIS A 43 1.76 2.04 3.78
N ALA A 44 1.29 2.77 2.77
CA ALA A 44 0.65 4.08 2.92
C ALA A 44 -0.65 4.00 3.73
N SER A 45 -1.38 2.88 3.66
CA SER A 45 -2.61 2.68 4.46
C SER A 45 -2.40 2.78 5.98
N VAL A 46 -1.15 2.64 6.46
CA VAL A 46 -0.78 2.76 7.87
C VAL A 46 -0.01 4.04 8.15
N THR A 47 0.94 4.41 7.28
CA THR A 47 1.83 5.57 7.50
C THR A 47 1.24 6.90 7.07
N ALA A 48 0.30 6.89 6.13
CA ALA A 48 -0.35 8.08 5.58
C ALA A 48 -1.84 7.80 5.29
N PRO A 49 -2.64 7.46 6.32
CA PRO A 49 -4.05 7.09 6.12
C PRO A 49 -4.87 8.20 5.47
N ASP A 50 -4.53 9.48 5.71
CA ASP A 50 -5.19 10.62 5.07
C ASP A 50 -4.87 10.74 3.57
N ALA A 51 -3.68 10.32 3.14
CA ALA A 51 -3.32 10.31 1.71
C ALA A 51 -4.06 9.21 0.94
N VAL A 52 -4.36 8.09 1.59
CA VAL A 52 -5.20 7.03 1.01
C VAL A 52 -6.68 7.43 1.01
N ALA A 53 -7.12 8.23 1.99
CA ALA A 53 -8.49 8.73 2.03
C ALA A 53 -8.81 9.71 0.87
N ASP A 54 -7.86 10.53 0.45
CA ASP A 54 -8.03 11.46 -0.68
C ASP A 54 -8.20 10.72 -2.02
N ASP A 55 -7.52 9.57 -2.20
CA ASP A 55 -7.66 8.69 -3.37
C ASP A 55 -8.97 7.87 -3.34
N ILE A 56 -9.64 7.79 -2.17
CA ILE A 56 -10.97 7.18 -2.00
C ILE A 56 -12.10 8.23 -2.10
N GLY A 57 -11.79 9.50 -1.83
CA GLY A 57 -12.75 10.61 -1.79
C GLY A 57 -13.18 11.15 -3.16
N ASP A 58 -12.36 10.97 -4.21
CA ASP A 58 -12.65 11.47 -5.58
C ASP A 58 -13.59 10.54 -6.40
N PHE A 59 -14.58 9.95 -5.72
CA PHE A 59 -15.64 9.12 -6.34
C PHE A 59 -17.05 9.45 -5.81
N ALA A 60 -17.27 10.63 -5.21
CA ALA A 60 -18.57 11.08 -4.72
C ALA A 60 -19.23 12.15 -5.60
#